data_AF-A0A952WCD4-F1
#
_entry.id   AF-A0A952WCD4-F1
#
_cell.length_a   1.000
_cell.length_b   1.000
_cell.length_c   1.000
_cell.angle_alpha   90.00
_cell.angle_beta   90.00
_cell.angle_gamma   90.00
#
_symmetry.space_group_name_H-M   'P 1'
#
loop_
_entity.id
_entity.type
_entity.pdbx_description
1 polymer ?
#
loop_
_entity_poly.entity_id
_entity_poly.type
_entity_poly.pdbx_seq_one_letter_code
_entity_poly.pdbx_strand_id
1 'polypeptide(L)'
;MLRAFTSAAILSAAALGLLAGCASNKGACCDSSAAAKSDGNVAVVNTMCPIGADDFETKQRPPELARNYKGTSIGFCCEGCVKSFDKMSEEKKAEVAKAALANKAL
;
A
#
# COMPACT_ATOMS: atom_id res chain seq x y z
N MET A 1 48.93 13.37 -16.67
CA MET A 1 49.77 12.56 -17.58
C MET A 1 49.80 11.14 -17.02
N LEU A 2 49.52 10.03 -17.68
CA LEU A 2 48.99 9.67 -19.00
C LEU A 2 48.94 8.13 -19.00
N ARG A 3 47.77 7.51 -19.16
CA ARG A 3 47.55 6.15 -19.71
C ARG A 3 46.08 6.11 -20.20
N ALA A 4 45.73 6.55 -21.41
CA ALA A 4 45.93 5.91 -22.73
C ALA A 4 45.48 4.43 -22.74
N PHE A 5 44.21 4.16 -23.09
CA PHE A 5 43.67 3.75 -24.41
C PHE A 5 43.96 2.28 -24.80
N THR A 6 42.89 1.50 -25.04
CA THR A 6 42.73 0.38 -26.03
C THR A 6 41.45 -0.41 -25.64
N SER A 7 40.29 -0.12 -26.22
CA SER A 7 39.75 -0.69 -27.47
C SER A 7 39.66 -2.22 -27.50
N ALA A 8 38.48 -2.78 -27.26
CA ALA A 8 38.04 -4.03 -27.89
C ALA A 8 36.50 -4.07 -27.91
N ALA A 9 35.96 -3.75 -29.08
CA ALA A 9 34.58 -3.99 -29.44
C ALA A 9 34.29 -5.49 -29.42
N ILE A 10 33.20 -5.90 -28.77
CA ILE A 10 32.60 -7.22 -28.99
C ILE A 10 31.22 -6.98 -29.60
N LEU A 11 31.21 -6.87 -30.92
CA LEU A 11 30.02 -7.16 -31.73
C LEU A 11 29.80 -8.67 -31.67
N SER A 12 28.61 -9.10 -31.25
CA SER A 12 28.07 -10.40 -31.63
C SER A 12 26.59 -10.20 -31.90
N ALA A 13 26.31 -10.07 -33.20
CA ALA A 13 24.98 -10.03 -33.77
C ALA A 13 24.54 -11.45 -34.19
N ALA A 14 23.23 -11.61 -34.34
CA ALA A 14 22.49 -12.68 -35.02
C ALA A 14 22.26 -13.96 -34.19
N ALA A 15 21.08 -14.58 -34.16
CA ALA A 15 19.80 -14.41 -34.87
C ALA A 15 18.71 -15.14 -34.04
N LEU A 16 17.54 -14.54 -33.82
CA LEU A 16 16.22 -14.87 -34.42
C LEU A 16 15.76 -16.34 -34.45
N GLY A 17 14.58 -16.56 -33.87
CA GLY A 17 13.73 -17.76 -34.06
C GLY A 17 12.68 -17.86 -32.94
N LEU A 18 11.58 -17.09 -32.92
CA LEU A 18 10.30 -17.34 -33.60
C LEU A 18 9.71 -18.74 -33.35
N LEU A 19 8.81 -18.85 -32.36
CA LEU A 19 7.56 -19.64 -32.40
C LEU A 19 6.52 -18.85 -31.59
N ALA A 20 5.56 -18.18 -32.25
CA ALA A 20 4.18 -18.68 -32.44
C ALA A 20 3.53 -19.05 -31.09
N GLY A 21 2.61 -18.28 -30.48
CA GLY A 21 1.55 -17.44 -31.02
C GLY A 21 0.21 -18.01 -30.55
N CYS A 22 -0.60 -17.26 -29.79
CA CYS A 22 -2.04 -17.48 -29.72
C CYS A 22 -2.80 -16.26 -29.15
N ALA A 23 -3.66 -15.70 -30.02
CA ALA A 23 -4.97 -15.11 -29.80
C ALA A 23 -5.19 -14.06 -28.68
N SER A 24 -5.44 -12.83 -29.15
CA SER A 24 -6.28 -11.80 -28.52
C SER A 24 -7.35 -12.34 -27.58
N ASN A 25 -7.25 -12.00 -26.29
CA ASN A 25 -8.42 -11.93 -25.40
C ASN A 25 -8.25 -10.79 -24.40
N LYS A 26 -9.35 -10.04 -24.24
CA LYS A 26 -9.57 -8.98 -23.26
C LYS A 26 -9.10 -9.34 -21.85
N GLY A 27 -8.47 -8.37 -21.19
CA GLY A 27 -8.45 -8.24 -19.73
C GLY A 27 -7.24 -8.86 -19.03
N ALA A 28 -6.35 -8.00 -18.55
CA ALA A 28 -5.51 -8.27 -17.38
C ALA A 28 -5.23 -6.95 -16.66
N CYS A 29 -6.30 -6.25 -16.29
CA CYS A 29 -6.31 -5.45 -15.07
C CYS A 29 -6.18 -6.43 -13.89
N CYS A 30 -5.21 -6.15 -13.02
CA CYS A 30 -4.82 -6.86 -11.78
C CYS A 30 -4.53 -8.37 -11.96
N ASP A 31 -3.47 -8.92 -11.38
CA ASP A 31 -3.29 -8.96 -9.95
C ASP A 31 -1.86 -9.42 -9.62
N SER A 32 -1.06 -8.51 -9.07
CA SER A 32 0.14 -8.87 -8.33
C SER A 32 -0.31 -9.42 -6.98
N SER A 33 -0.70 -10.70 -6.96
CA SER A 33 -0.83 -11.49 -5.74
C SER A 33 0.54 -11.74 -5.13
N ALA A 34 1.12 -10.68 -4.56
CA ALA A 34 1.99 -10.81 -3.41
C ALA A 34 1.10 -11.27 -2.26
N ALA A 35 1.13 -12.57 -1.99
CA ALA A 35 0.54 -13.19 -0.82
C ALA A 35 1.09 -12.52 0.45
N ALA A 36 0.41 -11.47 0.92
CA ALA A 36 0.54 -10.98 2.27
C ALA A 36 -0.08 -12.05 3.18
N LYS A 37 0.72 -12.52 4.14
CA LYS A 37 0.22 -13.31 5.26
C LYS A 37 -0.92 -12.52 5.89
N SER A 38 -2.15 -12.98 5.72
CA SER A 38 -3.31 -12.34 6.33
C SER A 38 -3.44 -12.89 7.74
N ASP A 39 -2.62 -12.36 8.64
CA ASP A 39 -2.77 -12.49 10.10
C ASP A 39 -3.94 -11.62 10.58
N GLY A 40 -5.09 -11.66 9.89
CA GLY A 40 -6.28 -10.85 10.21
C GLY A 40 -6.07 -9.32 10.31
N ASN A 41 -4.87 -8.81 10.01
CA ASN A 41 -4.44 -7.44 10.26
C ASN A 41 -4.38 -6.66 8.95
N VAL A 42 -5.14 -5.58 8.86
CA VAL A 42 -5.13 -4.70 7.69
C VAL A 42 -4.05 -3.63 7.84
N ALA A 43 -3.31 -3.37 6.76
CA ALA A 43 -2.37 -2.26 6.73
C ALA A 43 -3.11 -0.91 6.86
N VAL A 44 -2.73 -0.13 7.86
CA VAL A 44 -3.21 1.25 8.07
C VAL A 44 -2.03 2.19 8.27
N VAL A 45 -2.30 3.49 8.19
CA VAL A 45 -1.25 4.50 8.28
C VAL A 45 -0.88 4.93 9.70
N ASN A 46 -1.54 4.42 10.74
CA ASN A 46 -1.42 4.90 12.11
C ASN A 46 -1.25 3.78 13.14
N THR A 47 -0.59 4.07 14.26
CA THR A 47 -0.44 3.18 15.43
C THR A 47 -1.25 3.61 16.64
N MET A 48 -1.72 4.86 16.63
CA MET A 48 -2.58 5.46 17.65
C MET A 48 -3.97 5.77 17.10
N CYS A 49 -5.00 5.60 17.93
CA CYS A 49 -6.36 5.93 17.56
C CYS A 49 -6.55 7.46 17.45
N PRO A 50 -6.93 8.00 16.28
CA PRO A 50 -7.08 9.43 16.09
C PRO A 50 -8.37 10.01 16.73
N ILE A 51 -9.24 9.15 17.28
CA ILE A 51 -10.48 9.55 17.98
C ILE A 51 -10.38 9.27 19.48
N GLY A 52 -9.97 8.06 19.85
CA GLY A 52 -9.90 7.60 21.25
C GLY A 52 -8.54 7.78 21.91
N ALA A 53 -7.49 8.17 21.17
CA ALA A 53 -6.10 8.30 21.63
C ALA A 53 -5.45 7.03 22.22
N ASP A 54 -6.13 5.88 22.19
CA ASP A 54 -5.54 4.59 22.59
C ASP A 54 -4.52 4.09 21.58
N ASP A 55 -3.43 3.50 22.09
CA ASP A 55 -2.50 2.71 21.29
C ASP A 55 -3.12 1.35 20.92
N PHE A 56 -2.80 0.91 19.71
CA PHE A 56 -3.14 -0.43 19.23
C PHE A 56 -2.01 -1.01 18.39
N GLU A 57 -0.77 -0.55 18.56
CA GLU A 57 0.36 -0.99 17.74
C GLU A 57 0.57 -2.50 17.84
N THR A 58 0.36 -3.04 19.04
CA THR A 58 0.51 -4.47 19.35
C THR A 58 -0.79 -5.27 19.19
N LYS A 59 -1.92 -4.63 18.86
CA LYS A 59 -3.23 -5.27 18.78
C LYS A 59 -3.54 -5.75 17.36
N GLN A 60 -4.30 -6.84 17.28
CA GLN A 60 -4.86 -7.29 16.00
C GLN A 60 -5.81 -6.22 15.45
N ARG A 61 -5.70 -5.96 14.15
CA ARG A 61 -6.46 -4.92 13.47
C ARG A 61 -7.33 -5.51 12.37
N PRO A 62 -8.50 -6.04 12.73
CA PRO A 62 -9.41 -6.56 11.76
C PRO A 62 -9.90 -5.44 10.81
N PRO A 63 -10.28 -5.79 9.57
CA PRO A 63 -10.77 -4.84 8.57
C PRO A 63 -11.96 -4.01 9.04
N GLU A 64 -12.76 -4.53 9.96
CA GLU A 64 -13.90 -3.83 10.56
C GLU A 64 -13.50 -2.58 11.34
N LEU A 65 -12.29 -2.55 11.91
CA LEU A 65 -11.72 -1.43 12.66
C LEU A 65 -10.92 -0.45 11.77
N ALA A 66 -10.96 -0.62 10.45
CA ALA A 66 -10.32 0.28 9.51
C ALA A 66 -11.34 0.94 8.58
N ARG A 67 -11.05 2.17 8.16
CA ARG A 67 -11.82 2.87 7.11
C ARG A 67 -10.88 3.49 6.08
N ASN A 68 -11.23 3.32 4.81
CA ASN A 68 -10.56 4.04 3.74
C ASN A 68 -11.15 5.45 3.64
N TYR A 69 -10.29 6.46 3.71
CA TYR A 69 -10.65 7.84 3.51
C TYR A 69 -9.64 8.51 2.58
N LYS A 70 -10.12 8.97 1.42
CA LYS A 70 -9.30 9.62 0.36
C LYS A 70 -8.04 8.81 0.00
N GLY A 71 -8.17 7.49 -0.13
CA GLY A 71 -7.06 6.60 -0.46
C GLY A 71 -6.14 6.24 0.72
N THR A 72 -6.44 6.74 1.92
CA THR A 72 -5.69 6.44 3.15
C THR A 72 -6.48 5.45 4.00
N SER A 73 -5.85 4.34 4.40
CA SER A 73 -6.45 3.38 5.32
C SER A 73 -6.17 3.82 6.77
N ILE A 74 -7.22 4.20 7.50
CA ILE A 74 -7.13 4.69 8.89
C ILE A 74 -7.63 3.58 9.82
N GLY A 75 -6.84 3.25 10.84
CA GLY A 75 -7.21 2.29 11.89
C GLY A 75 -7.77 2.95 13.15
N PHE A 76 -8.70 2.26 13.80
CA PHE A 76 -9.34 2.68 15.04
C PHE A 76 -9.18 1.62 16.13
N CYS A 77 -9.23 2.05 17.40
CA CYS A 77 -9.07 1.14 18.55
C CYS A 77 -10.32 0.28 18.83
N CYS A 78 -11.50 0.70 18.36
CA CYS A 78 -12.77 0.04 18.66
C CYS A 78 -13.86 0.40 17.65
N GLU A 79 -14.93 -0.40 17.61
CA GLU A 79 -16.08 -0.18 16.72
C GLU A 79 -16.78 1.16 17.01
N GLY A 80 -16.75 1.64 18.25
CA GLY A 80 -17.30 2.94 18.62
C GLY A 80 -16.62 4.09 17.89
N CYS A 81 -15.29 4.04 17.78
CA CYS A 81 -14.52 5.03 17.03
C CYS A 81 -14.84 4.98 15.53
N VAL A 82 -15.01 3.78 14.97
CA VAL A 82 -15.43 3.59 13.57
C VAL A 82 -16.81 4.20 13.32
N LYS A 83 -17.79 3.89 14.17
CA LYS A 83 -19.16 4.44 14.07
C LYS A 83 -19.17 5.96 14.21
N SER A 84 -18.34 6.50 15.09
CA SER A 84 -18.16 7.95 15.23
C SER A 84 -17.57 8.56 13.97
N PHE A 85 -16.51 7.95 13.41
CA PHE A 85 -15.92 8.38 12.15
C PHE A 85 -16.93 8.37 11.01
N ASP A 86 -17.70 7.28 10.85
CA ASP A 86 -18.68 7.14 9.76
C ASP A 86 -19.77 8.24 9.82
N LYS A 87 -20.16 8.67 11.03
CA LYS A 87 -21.14 9.75 11.27
C LYS A 87 -20.58 11.17 11.19
N MET A 88 -19.26 11.35 11.16
CA MET A 88 -18.65 12.67 11.06
C MET A 88 -18.85 13.30 9.68
N SER A 89 -18.94 14.63 9.65
CA SER A 89 -18.83 15.44 8.43
C SER A 89 -17.46 15.25 7.77
N GLU A 90 -17.37 15.52 6.47
CA GLU A 90 -16.12 15.38 5.69
C GLU A 90 -14.96 16.19 6.29
N GLU A 91 -15.23 17.38 6.81
CA GLU A 91 -14.23 18.23 7.48
C GLU A 91 -13.61 17.53 8.69
N LYS A 92 -14.46 16.92 9.52
CA LYS A 92 -14.03 16.17 10.72
C LYS A 92 -13.31 14.89 10.34
N LYS A 93 -13.79 14.17 9.31
CA LYS A 93 -13.07 13.01 8.76
C LYS A 93 -11.68 13.40 8.25
N ALA A 94 -11.53 14.57 7.65
CA ALA A 94 -10.23 15.08 7.22
C ALA A 94 -9.29 15.40 8.40
N GLU A 95 -9.80 15.97 9.49
CA GLU A 95 -8.99 16.18 10.71
C GLU A 95 -8.53 14.84 11.30
N VAL A 96 -9.42 13.85 11.39
CA VAL A 96 -9.09 12.51 11.88
C VAL A 96 -8.05 11.84 10.99
N ALA A 97 -8.17 11.96 9.67
CA ALA A 97 -7.18 11.43 8.73
C ALA A 97 -5.81 12.08 8.90
N LYS A 98 -5.76 13.40 9.10
CA LYS A 98 -4.52 14.12 9.40
C LYS A 98 -3.90 13.66 10.72
N ALA A 99 -4.71 13.50 11.77
CA ALA A 99 -4.25 12.98 13.05
C ALA A 99 -3.71 11.55 12.96
N ALA A 100 -4.34 10.71 12.13
CA ALA A 100 -3.85 9.36 11.85
C ALA A 100 -2.47 9.41 11.16
N LEU A 101 -2.31 10.23 10.13
CA LEU A 101 -1.05 10.40 9.42
C LEU A 101 0.07 10.99 10.30
N ALA A 102 -0.27 11.82 11.29
CA ALA A 102 0.68 12.41 12.23
C ALA A 102 1.23 11.41 13.25
N ASN A 103 0.46 10.37 13.59
CA ASN A 103 0.86 9.28 14.49
C ASN A 103 1.19 8.00 13.69
N LYS A 104 1.83 8.18 12.53
CA LYS A 104 2.25 7.08 11.69
C LYS A 104 3.41 6.35 12.34
N ALA A 105 3.36 5.01 12.34
CA ALA A 105 4.55 4.19 12.58
C ALA A 105 5.60 4.57 11.53
N LEU A 106 6.66 5.24 11.97
CA LEU A 106 7.88 5.46 11.20
C LEU A 106 8.68 4.16 11.12
#